data_AF-A0AAV9GEG0-F1
#
_entry.id   AF-A0AAV9GEG0-F1
#
_cell.length_a   1.000
_cell.length_b   1.000
_cell.length_c   1.000
_cell.angle_alpha   90.00
_cell.angle_beta   90.00
_cell.angle_gamma   90.00
#
_symmetry.space_group_name_H-M   'P 1'
#
loop_
_entity.id
_entity.type
_entity.pdbx_description
1 polymer ?
#
loop_
_entity_poly.entity_id
_entity_poly.type
_entity_poly.pdbx_seq_one_letter_code
_entity_poly.pdbx_strand_id
1 'polypeptide(L)' 'MSPRAADEYPAHVKEARIRTKLIQSPRKLVEALDRAVGPDTYTIHMRHNTYRIKASKAIDVPGLLASVSSVC' A
#
# COMPACT_ATOMS: atom_id res chain seq x y z
N MET A 1 27.23 -12.99 15.07
CA MET A 1 26.88 -11.85 14.18
C MET A 1 25.69 -12.29 13.33
N SER A 2 24.48 -11.85 13.66
CA SER A 2 23.29 -12.19 12.86
C SER A 2 23.23 -11.24 11.66
N PRO A 3 23.27 -11.74 10.40
CA PRO A 3 23.02 -10.86 9.27
C PRO A 3 21.55 -10.44 9.33
N ARG A 4 21.33 -9.13 9.41
CA ARG A 4 20.02 -8.50 9.25
C ARG A 4 19.49 -8.97 7.90
N ALA A 5 18.34 -9.64 7.90
CA ALA A 5 17.50 -9.84 6.73
C ALA A 5 17.01 -8.47 6.25
N ALA A 6 17.93 -7.71 5.65
CA ALA A 6 17.67 -6.47 4.97
C ALA A 6 17.69 -6.81 3.48
N ASP A 7 16.56 -6.57 2.85
CA ASP A 7 16.54 -6.03 1.50
C ASP A 7 16.70 -6.98 0.31
N GLU A 8 16.23 -8.23 0.41
CA GLU A 8 15.87 -8.98 -0.80
C GLU A 8 14.40 -8.73 -1.17
N TYR A 9 14.07 -7.47 -1.44
CA TYR A 9 12.90 -7.16 -2.26
C TYR A 9 13.44 -6.83 -3.65
N PRO A 10 12.99 -7.51 -4.72
CA PRO A 10 13.52 -7.24 -6.05
C PRO A 10 13.36 -5.76 -6.36
N ALA A 11 14.33 -5.15 -7.04
CA ALA A 11 14.41 -3.71 -7.36
C ALA A 11 13.16 -3.14 -8.12
N HIS A 12 12.19 -3.98 -8.44
CA HIS A 12 10.94 -3.68 -9.11
C HIS A 12 9.74 -3.52 -8.16
N VAL A 13 9.89 -3.78 -6.85
CA VAL A 13 8.79 -3.59 -5.89
C VAL A 13 8.58 -2.09 -5.64
N LYS A 14 7.43 -1.57 -6.04
CA LYS A 14 7.02 -0.19 -5.77
C LYS A 14 6.42 -0.11 -4.37
N GLU A 15 7.02 0.70 -3.50
CA GLU A 15 6.50 1.00 -2.17
C GLU A 15 5.67 2.30 -2.21
N ALA A 16 4.42 2.22 -1.78
CA ALA A 16 3.55 3.35 -1.52
C ALA A 16 3.32 3.53 -0.01
N ARG A 17 3.15 4.77 0.44
CA ARG A 17 2.90 5.10 1.83
C ARG A 17 1.66 5.97 1.93
N ILE A 18 0.66 5.49 2.67
CA ILE A 18 -0.59 6.22 2.89
C ILE A 18 -0.80 6.39 4.39
N ARG A 19 -1.01 7.63 4.83
CA ARG A 19 -1.35 7.89 6.23
C ARG A 19 -2.75 7.38 6.52
N THR A 20 -2.93 6.67 7.62
CA THR A 20 -4.22 6.11 8.05
C THR A 20 -5.30 7.20 8.16
N LYS A 21 -4.95 8.43 8.53
CA LYS A 21 -5.86 9.59 8.60
C LYS A 21 -6.54 9.95 7.27
N LEU A 22 -5.94 9.56 6.14
CA LEU A 22 -6.48 9.81 4.79
C LEU A 22 -7.42 8.68 4.35
N ILE A 23 -7.52 7.63 5.15
CA ILE A 23 -8.27 6.42 4.83
C ILE A 23 -9.42 6.34 5.82
N GLN A 24 -10.63 6.53 5.33
CA GLN A 24 -11.84 6.44 6.17
C GLN A 24 -12.04 5.03 6.73
N SER A 25 -11.63 4.00 6.00
CA SER A 25 -11.77 2.60 6.41
C SER A 25 -10.72 1.70 5.74
N PRO A 26 -10.10 0.76 6.49
CA PRO A 26 -9.12 -0.17 5.93
C PRO A 26 -9.72 -1.05 4.82
N ARG A 27 -11.01 -1.39 4.89
CA ARG A 27 -11.70 -2.12 3.81
C ARG A 27 -11.67 -1.38 2.47
N LYS A 28 -11.99 -0.08 2.46
CA LYS A 28 -11.91 0.74 1.24
C LYS A 28 -10.49 0.75 0.66
N LEU A 29 -9.46 0.78 1.51
CA LEU A 29 -8.07 0.68 1.05
C LEU A 29 -7.79 -0.63 0.33
N VAL A 30 -8.19 -1.74 0.93
CA VAL A 30 -8.03 -3.07 0.33
C VAL A 30 -8.78 -3.14 -0.99
N GLU A 31 -10.04 -2.70 -1.04
CA GLU A 31 -10.84 -2.68 -2.28
C GLU A 31 -10.21 -1.81 -3.38
N ALA A 32 -9.68 -0.64 -3.03
CA ALA A 32 -9.02 0.25 -3.98
C ALA A 32 -7.70 -0.37 -4.50
N LEU A 33 -6.95 -1.07 -3.64
CA LEU A 33 -5.76 -1.80 -4.04
C LEU A 33 -6.10 -3.01 -4.92
N ASP A 34 -7.15 -3.73 -4.58
CA ASP A 34 -7.66 -4.86 -5.35
C ASP A 34 -8.02 -4.44 -6.77
N ARG A 35 -8.72 -3.31 -6.92
CA ARG A 35 -9.08 -2.75 -8.22
C ARG A 35 -7.89 -2.17 -8.99
N ALA A 36 -6.97 -1.50 -8.32
CA ALA A 36 -5.87 -0.80 -8.98
C ALA A 36 -4.75 -1.75 -9.43
N VAL A 37 -4.41 -2.72 -8.59
CA VAL A 37 -3.24 -3.58 -8.77
C VAL A 37 -3.59 -5.04 -8.99
N GLY A 38 -4.72 -5.49 -8.42
CA GLY A 38 -5.19 -6.88 -8.42
C GLY A 38 -4.96 -7.57 -7.08
N PRO A 39 -5.85 -8.47 -6.64
CA PRO A 39 -5.62 -9.31 -5.47
C PRO A 39 -4.29 -10.07 -5.61
N ASP A 40 -3.60 -10.33 -4.50
CA ASP A 40 -2.31 -11.04 -4.43
C ASP A 40 -1.07 -10.33 -5.01
N THR A 41 -1.23 -9.18 -5.67
CA THR A 41 -0.09 -8.45 -6.26
C THR A 41 0.56 -7.44 -5.31
N TYR A 42 -0.04 -7.24 -4.13
CA TYR A 42 0.38 -6.26 -3.14
C TYR A 42 0.39 -6.84 -1.72
N THR A 43 1.25 -6.28 -0.87
CA THR A 43 1.30 -6.52 0.58
C THR A 43 1.09 -5.20 1.31
N ILE A 44 0.21 -5.20 2.31
CA ILE A 44 -0.06 -4.03 3.16
C ILE A 44 0.48 -4.30 4.56
N HIS A 45 1.34 -3.42 5.03
CA HIS A 45 1.82 -3.40 6.41
C HIS A 45 1.39 -2.10 7.07
N MET A 46 0.55 -2.21 8.09
CA MET A 46 0.22 -1.06 8.94
C MET A 46 1.31 -0.91 10.01
N ARG A 47 1.93 0.28 10.09
CA ARG A 47 2.85 0.61 11.17
C ARG A 47 2.54 2.00 11.73
N HIS A 48 2.35 2.08 13.04
CA HIS A 48 1.88 3.29 13.73
C HIS A 48 0.61 3.83 13.06
N ASN A 49 0.74 4.90 12.28
CA ASN A 49 -0.35 5.60 11.63
C ASN A 49 -0.18 5.68 10.09
N THR A 50 0.56 4.73 9.52
CA THR A 50 0.84 4.67 8.08
C THR A 50 0.70 3.25 7.55
N TYR A 51 -0.04 3.10 6.46
CA TYR A 51 -0.05 1.90 5.64
C TYR A 51 1.13 1.98 4.67
N ARG A 52 2.04 1.01 4.78
CA ARG A 52 3.08 0.75 3.78
C ARG A 52 2.56 -0.33 2.86
N ILE A 53 2.43 -0.01 1.58
CA ILE A 53 1.92 -0.91 0.58
C ILE A 53 3.08 -1.21 -0.36
N LYS A 54 3.39 -2.48 -0.56
CA LYS A 54 4.42 -2.93 -1.50
C LYS A 54 3.73 -3.72 -2.59
N ALA A 55 3.94 -3.35 -3.84
CA ALA A 55 3.43 -4.13 -4.96
C ALA A 55 4.51 -4.34 -6.01
N SER A 56 4.40 -5.45 -6.74
CA SER A 56 5.30 -5.74 -7.88
C SER A 56 4.97 -4.90 -9.12
N LYS A 57 3.87 -4.12 -9.08
CA LYS A 57 3.36 -3.27 -10.17
C LYS A 57 3.28 -1.81 -9.70
N ALA A 58 3.26 -0.88 -10.65
CA ALA A 58 3.07 0.54 -10.36
C ALA A 58 1.74 0.76 -9.61
N ILE A 59 1.82 1.36 -8.42
CA ILE A 59 0.66 1.76 -7.62
C ILE A 59 0.39 3.23 -7.91
N ASP A 60 -0.76 3.54 -8.49
CA ASP A 60 -1.22 4.92 -8.61
C ASP A 60 -1.80 5.40 -7.27
N VAL A 61 -0.91 5.86 -6.37
CA VAL A 61 -1.28 6.39 -5.06
C VAL A 61 -2.32 7.52 -5.14
N PRO A 62 -2.26 8.51 -6.05
CA PRO A 62 -3.27 9.56 -6.11
C PRO A 62 -4.66 9.05 -6.50
N GLY A 63 -4.80 8.13 -7.45
CA GLY A 63 -6.09 7.50 -7.79
C GLY A 63 -6.61 6.58 -6.70
N LEU A 64 -5.72 5.90 -5.98
CA LEU A 64 -6.07 5.13 -4.78
C LEU A 64 -6.58 6.04 -3.67
N LEU A 65 -5.89 7.15 -3.41
CA LEU A 65 -6.31 8.18 -2.47
C LEU A 65 -7.66 8.77 -2.89
N ALA A 66 -7.89 9.09 -4.16
CA ALA A 66 -9.19 9.57 -4.63
C ALA A 66 -10.33 8.58 -4.32
N SER A 67 -10.07 7.27 -4.41
CA SER A 67 -11.05 6.22 -4.11
C SER A 67 -11.31 6.03 -2.61
N VAL A 68 -10.28 6.16 -1.76
CA VAL A 68 -10.39 5.92 -0.29
C VAL A 68 -10.64 7.18 0.53
N SER A 69 -10.22 8.32 0.00
CA SER A 69 -10.38 9.68 0.51
C SER A 69 -11.51 10.38 -0.23
N SER A 70 -12.55 9.66 -0.66
CA SER A 70 -13.83 10.27 -1.03
C SER A 70 -14.39 10.97 0.22
N VAL A 71 -13.91 12.19 0.38
CA VAL A 71 -14.41 13.25 1.23
C VAL A 71 -15.76 13.59 0.61
N CYS A 72 -16.83 13.27 1.34
CA CYS A 72 -18.01 14.13 1.30
C CYS A 72 -17.64 15.45 1.98
#